data_AF-A0A7Y5MT75-F1
#
_entry.id   AF-A0A7Y5MT75-F1
#
_cell.length_a   1.000
_cell.length_b   1.000
_cell.length_c   1.000
_cell.angle_alpha   90.00
_cell.angle_beta   90.00
_cell.angle_gamma   90.00
#
_symmetry.space_group_name_H-M   'P 1'
#
loop_
_entity.id
_entity.type
_entity.pdbx_description
1 polymer ?
#
loop_
_entity_poly.entity_id
_entity_poly.type
_entity_poly.pdbx_seq_one_letter_code
_entity_poly.pdbx_strand_id
1 'polypeptide(L)'
;MFKNYLKLAFRNLRKNSLYAVLNIGGLAVGLAGSVLVLVWVSWEWSFNRFHSNLDKIHVMMQNQTQGGVTYTFSAMPGPLAAGLRTDFPEIEYAARGSWVDQYLVS
;
A
#
# COMPACT_ATOMS: atom_id res chain seq x y z
N MET A 1 -17.56 41.37 -15.75
CA MET A 1 -16.29 41.95 -15.23
C MET A 1 -15.15 40.93 -15.11
N PHE A 2 -15.38 39.70 -14.60
CA PHE A 2 -14.35 38.64 -14.49
C PHE A 2 -13.58 38.35 -15.80
N LYS A 3 -14.25 38.33 -16.96
CA LYS A 3 -13.62 38.19 -18.28
C LYS A 3 -12.57 39.27 -18.58
N ASN A 4 -12.78 40.51 -18.13
CA ASN A 4 -11.83 41.60 -18.35
C ASN A 4 -10.59 41.44 -17.46
N TYR A 5 -10.78 41.03 -16.20
CA TYR A 5 -9.64 40.74 -15.31
C TYR A 5 -8.78 39.58 -15.82
N LEU A 6 -9.41 38.50 -16.30
CA LEU A 6 -8.68 37.38 -16.92
C LEU A 6 -7.89 37.84 -18.16
N LYS A 7 -8.51 38.64 -19.02
CA LYS A 7 -7.89 39.17 -20.24
C LYS A 7 -6.70 40.07 -19.91
N LEU A 8 -6.81 40.89 -18.85
CA LEU A 8 -5.74 41.77 -18.39
C LEU A 8 -4.57 40.94 -17.83
N ALA A 9 -4.85 39.94 -16.99
CA ALA A 9 -3.86 39.05 -16.41
C ALA A 9 -3.07 38.30 -17.49
N PHE A 10 -3.75 37.73 -18.49
CA PHE A 10 -3.10 37.03 -19.60
C PHE A 10 -2.20 37.94 -20.44
N ARG A 11 -2.63 39.19 -20.67
CA ARG A 11 -1.83 40.18 -21.40
C ARG A 11 -0.58 40.58 -20.61
N ASN A 12 -0.69 40.67 -19.29
CA ASN A 12 0.42 40.99 -18.40
C ASN A 12 1.43 39.83 -18.29
N LEU A 13 0.93 38.59 -18.21
CA LEU A 13 1.74 37.36 -18.24
C LEU A 13 2.55 37.24 -19.54
N ARG A 14 1.94 37.56 -20.69
CA ARG A 14 2.64 37.58 -21.98
C ARG A 14 3.70 38.69 -22.08
N LYS A 15 3.44 39.86 -21.48
CA LYS A 15 4.38 40.99 -21.50
C LYS A 15 5.63 40.72 -20.66
N ASN A 16 5.48 40.00 -19.54
CA ASN A 16 6.57 39.61 -18.64
C ASN A 16 6.80 38.08 -18.66
N SER A 17 6.96 37.52 -19.86
CA SER A 17 6.94 36.08 -20.10
C SER A 17 8.02 35.31 -19.33
N LEU A 18 9.25 35.82 -19.26
CA LEU A 18 10.34 35.15 -18.54
C LEU A 18 10.03 35.00 -17.04
N TYR A 19 9.59 36.08 -16.39
CA TYR A 19 9.23 36.07 -14.98
C TYR A 19 8.01 35.19 -14.69
N ALA A 20 7.03 35.20 -15.59
CA ALA A 20 5.86 34.34 -15.52
C ALA A 20 6.25 32.85 -15.64
N VAL A 21 7.11 32.50 -16.58
CA VAL A 21 7.58 31.12 -16.79
C VAL A 21 8.37 30.61 -15.58
N LEU A 22 9.26 31.42 -15.00
CA LEU A 22 10.04 30.99 -13.84
C LEU A 22 9.15 30.73 -12.61
N ASN A 23 8.23 31.64 -12.29
CA ASN A 23 7.37 31.48 -11.12
C ASN A 23 6.33 30.38 -11.31
N ILE A 24 5.60 30.39 -12.44
CA ILE A 24 4.55 29.42 -12.70
C ILE A 24 5.14 28.04 -13.00
N GLY A 25 6.24 27.99 -13.76
CA GLY A 25 6.93 26.75 -14.09
C GLY A 25 7.54 26.09 -12.85
N GLY A 26 8.20 26.86 -11.98
CA GLY A 26 8.74 26.35 -10.72
C GLY A 26 7.65 25.76 -9.81
N LEU A 27 6.55 26.49 -9.64
CA LEU A 27 5.38 26.01 -8.89
C LEU A 27 4.76 24.76 -9.52
N ALA A 28 4.63 24.73 -10.85
CA ALA A 28 4.05 23.60 -11.57
C ALA A 28 4.90 22.33 -11.41
N VAL A 29 6.23 22.45 -11.51
CA VAL A 29 7.14 21.30 -11.33
C VAL A 29 7.10 20.80 -9.88
N GLY A 30 7.09 21.69 -8.89
CA GLY A 30 6.96 21.30 -7.48
C GLY A 30 5.65 20.58 -7.19
N LEU A 31 4.54 21.11 -7.72
CA LEU A 31 3.23 20.47 -7.61
C LEU A 31 3.21 19.12 -8.31
N ALA A 32 3.71 19.02 -9.53
CA ALA A 32 3.77 17.76 -10.27
C ALA A 32 4.57 16.69 -9.51
N GLY A 33 5.74 17.04 -8.97
CA GLY A 33 6.56 16.14 -8.16
C GLY A 33 5.83 15.65 -6.91
N SER A 34 5.20 16.55 -6.16
CA SER A 34 4.44 16.18 -4.96
C SER A 34 3.24 15.27 -5.27
N VAL A 35 2.52 15.53 -6.37
CA VAL A 35 1.40 14.70 -6.82
C VAL A 35 1.88 13.30 -7.21
N LEU A 36 3.01 13.17 -7.92
CA LEU A 36 3.57 11.86 -8.27
C LEU A 36 3.90 11.02 -7.03
N VAL A 37 4.52 11.65 -6.01
CA VAL A 37 4.80 10.97 -4.73
C VAL A 37 3.51 10.55 -4.03
N LEU A 38 2.48 11.41 -3.99
CA LEU A 38 1.19 11.08 -3.39
C LEU A 38 0.50 9.92 -4.10
N VAL A 39 0.53 9.88 -5.42
CA VAL A 39 -0.01 8.75 -6.20
C VAL A 39 0.74 7.47 -5.87
N TRP A 40 2.07 7.52 -5.78
CA TRP A 40 2.87 6.35 -5.42
C TRP A 40 2.55 5.84 -4.00
N VAL A 41 2.47 6.73 -3.01
CA VAL A 41 2.07 6.37 -1.63
C VAL A 41 0.66 5.79 -1.59
N SER A 42 -0.27 6.38 -2.33
CA SER A 42 -1.65 5.87 -2.42
C SER A 42 -1.70 4.47 -3.03
N TRP A 43 -0.87 4.21 -4.04
CA TRP A 43 -0.77 2.89 -4.65
C TRP A 43 -0.19 1.88 -3.65
N GLU A 44 0.92 2.21 -2.99
CA GLU A 44 1.57 1.35 -1.99
C GLU A 44 0.60 0.98 -0.86
N TRP A 45 -0.15 1.95 -0.34
CA TRP A 45 -1.12 1.69 0.73
C TRP A 45 -2.31 0.81 0.29
N SER A 46 -2.61 0.80 -1.02
CA SER A 46 -3.68 -0.03 -1.58
C SER A 46 -3.26 -1.48 -1.85
N PHE A 47 -1.95 -1.75 -1.96
CA PHE A 47 -1.43 -3.03 -2.46
C PHE A 47 -1.96 -4.26 -1.72
N ASN A 48 -2.06 -4.20 -0.38
CA ASN A 48 -2.54 -5.33 0.44
C ASN A 48 -4.03 -5.27 0.81
N ARG A 49 -4.77 -4.26 0.32
CA ARG A 49 -6.17 -4.02 0.70
C ARG A 49 -7.21 -4.67 -0.21
N PHE A 50 -6.80 -5.58 -1.09
CA PHE A 50 -7.72 -6.26 -2.01
C PHE A 50 -8.59 -7.35 -1.35
N HIS A 51 -8.24 -7.81 -0.15
CA HIS A 51 -9.04 -8.80 0.57
C HIS A 51 -10.20 -8.15 1.34
N SER A 52 -11.42 -8.63 1.12
CA SER A 52 -12.64 -8.08 1.73
C SER A 52 -12.72 -8.21 3.25
N ASN A 53 -11.96 -9.14 3.85
CA ASN A 53 -11.93 -9.42 5.31
C ASN A 53 -10.51 -9.30 5.88
N LEU A 54 -9.72 -8.34 5.40
CA LEU A 54 -8.29 -8.21 5.75
C LEU A 54 -8.03 -8.16 7.27
N ASP A 55 -8.94 -7.57 8.04
CA ASP A 55 -8.90 -7.48 9.50
C ASP A 55 -9.00 -8.83 10.22
N LYS A 56 -9.52 -9.85 9.55
CA LYS A 56 -9.70 -11.22 10.08
C LYS A 56 -8.69 -12.21 9.51
N ILE A 57 -7.79 -11.76 8.63
CA ILE A 57 -6.76 -12.61 8.04
C ILE A 57 -5.51 -12.53 8.93
N HIS A 58 -5.13 -13.66 9.50
CA HIS A 58 -3.99 -13.76 10.39
C HIS A 58 -2.98 -14.81 9.91
N VAL A 59 -1.70 -14.53 10.09
CA VAL A 59 -0.62 -15.48 9.87
C VAL A 59 -0.25 -16.10 11.20
N MET A 60 -0.30 -17.42 11.29
CA MET A 60 0.16 -18.13 12.49
C MET A 60 1.68 -18.20 12.52
N MET A 61 2.24 -17.95 13.70
CA MET A 61 3.67 -18.10 14.00
C MET A 61 3.83 -18.90 15.28
N GLN A 62 4.90 -19.67 15.37
CA GLN A 62 5.21 -20.50 16.53
C GLN A 62 6.50 -20.02 17.19
N ASN A 63 6.50 -20.04 18.51
CA ASN A 63 7.71 -19.80 19.30
C ASN A 63 8.32 -21.14 19.69
N GLN A 64 9.61 -21.30 19.45
CA GLN A 64 10.39 -22.47 19.83
C GLN A 64 11.57 -22.00 20.69
N THR A 65 11.66 -22.52 21.91
CA THR A 65 12.78 -22.22 22.80
C THR A 65 13.84 -23.31 22.68
N GLN A 66 15.03 -22.95 22.20
CA GLN A 66 16.18 -23.84 22.08
C GLN A 66 17.37 -23.23 22.83
N GLY A 67 17.95 -23.97 23.78
CA GLY A 67 19.12 -23.50 24.54
C GLY A 67 18.88 -22.23 25.36
N GLY A 68 17.64 -21.95 25.77
CA GLY A 68 17.26 -20.73 26.50
C GLY A 68 16.97 -19.52 25.62
N VAL A 69 17.08 -19.65 24.29
CA VAL A 69 16.74 -18.61 23.31
C VAL A 69 15.43 -18.97 22.64
N THR A 70 14.49 -18.02 22.59
CA THR A 70 13.21 -18.20 21.89
C THR A 70 13.31 -17.67 20.46
N TYR A 71 13.01 -18.54 19.51
CA TYR A 71 12.94 -18.24 18.09
C TYR A 71 11.49 -18.27 17.63
N THR A 72 11.12 -17.38 16.71
CA THR A 72 9.78 -17.32 16.12
C THR A 72 9.84 -17.80 14.68
N PHE A 73 9.05 -18.81 14.33
CA PHE A 73 9.00 -19.42 13.00
C PHE A 73 7.60 -19.33 12.39
N SER A 74 7.53 -19.15 11.07
CA SER A 74 6.28 -19.19 10.29
C SER A 74 5.99 -20.55 9.65
N ALA A 75 6.97 -21.47 9.65
CA ALA A 75 6.74 -22.83 9.18
C ALA A 75 5.82 -23.56 10.16
N MET A 76 4.77 -24.20 9.66
CA MET A 76 3.79 -24.93 10.46
C MET A 76 3.70 -26.39 10.02
N PRO A 77 3.33 -27.32 10.93
CA PRO A 77 3.04 -28.70 10.55
C PRO A 77 1.94 -28.73 9.48
N GLY A 78 2.14 -29.52 8.43
CA GLY A 78 1.16 -29.73 7.36
C GLY A 78 -0.28 -29.97 7.85
N PRO A 79 -0.57 -30.84 8.83
CA PRO A 79 -1.93 -31.11 9.26
C PRO A 79 -2.60 -29.99 10.07
N LEU A 80 -1.86 -28.93 10.47
CA LEU A 80 -2.36 -27.89 11.36
C LEU A 80 -3.64 -27.23 10.84
N ALA A 81 -3.69 -26.88 9.55
CA ALA A 81 -4.87 -26.22 8.99
C ALA A 81 -6.14 -27.07 9.07
N ALA A 82 -6.03 -28.39 8.94
CA ALA A 82 -7.15 -29.31 9.07
C ALA A 82 -7.57 -29.50 10.54
N GLY A 83 -6.59 -29.61 11.44
CA GLY A 83 -6.85 -29.69 12.89
C GLY A 83 -7.53 -28.43 13.42
N LEU A 84 -7.07 -27.25 13.00
CA LEU A 84 -7.66 -25.97 13.40
C LEU A 84 -9.15 -25.88 13.06
N ARG A 85 -9.55 -26.31 11.85
CA ARG A 85 -10.96 -26.33 11.45
C ARG A 85 -11.81 -27.34 12.22
N THR A 86 -11.18 -28.38 12.76
CA THR A 86 -11.88 -29.44 13.52
C THR A 86 -12.04 -29.04 14.98
N ASP A 87 -10.99 -28.49 15.58
CA ASP A 87 -10.91 -28.23 17.02
C ASP A 87 -11.41 -26.82 17.39
N PHE A 88 -11.38 -25.86 16.45
CA PHE A 88 -11.75 -24.47 16.68
C PHE A 88 -12.83 -24.00 15.70
N PRO A 89 -14.12 -24.14 16.06
CA PRO A 89 -15.25 -23.79 15.17
C PRO A 89 -15.32 -22.29 14.81
N GLU A 90 -14.62 -21.42 15.53
CA GLU A 90 -14.48 -20.00 15.20
C GLU A 90 -13.60 -19.73 13.96
N ILE A 91 -12.80 -20.70 13.52
CA ILE A 91 -11.93 -20.59 12.34
C ILE A 91 -12.70 -21.03 11.08
N GLU A 92 -13.25 -20.05 10.34
CA GLU A 92 -14.02 -20.32 9.11
C GLU A 92 -13.14 -20.87 7.96
N TYR A 93 -11.95 -20.29 7.78
CA TYR A 93 -11.01 -20.69 6.73
C TYR A 93 -9.59 -20.82 7.28
N ALA A 94 -8.90 -21.87 6.82
CA ALA A 94 -7.47 -22.08 7.04
C ALA A 94 -6.84 -22.44 5.69
N ALA A 95 -5.73 -21.78 5.37
CA ALA A 95 -4.96 -22.01 4.15
C ALA A 95 -3.49 -22.26 4.51
N ARG A 96 -2.78 -23.01 3.66
CA ARG A 96 -1.35 -23.30 3.84
C ARG A 96 -0.58 -22.75 2.66
N GLY A 97 0.64 -22.29 2.88
CA GLY A 97 1.57 -21.88 1.84
C GLY A 97 2.87 -22.66 1.96
N SER A 98 3.49 -22.97 0.82
CA SER A 98 4.84 -23.53 0.78
C SER A 98 5.84 -22.41 0.48
N TRP A 99 7.06 -22.53 1.00
CA TRP A 99 8.15 -21.60 0.67
C TRP A 99 8.63 -21.72 -0.78
N VAL A 100 8.39 -22.88 -1.40
CA VAL A 100 8.87 -23.21 -2.74
C VAL A 100 7.97 -22.57 -3.82
N ASP A 101 6.71 -22.32 -3.49
CA ASP A 101 5.69 -21.86 -4.43
C ASP A 101 4.85 -20.75 -3.81
N GLN A 102 4.67 -19.62 -4.51
CA GLN A 102 3.80 -18.51 -4.05
C GLN A 102 2.30 -18.84 -4.18
N TYR A 103 1.93 -20.12 -4.26
CA TYR A 103 0.56 -20.58 -4.38
C TYR A 103 0.01 -20.99 -3.02
N LEU A 104 -1.21 -20.55 -2.73
CA LEU A 104 -2.00 -21.06 -1.61
C LEU A 104 -2.39 -22.51 -1.91
N VAL A 105 -2.07 -23.41 -0.99
CA VAL A 105 -2.45 -24.82 -1.04
C VAL A 105 -3.67 -25.00 -0.14
N SER A 106 -4.72 -25.61 -0.71
CA SER A 106 -5.99 -25.90 -0.04
C SER A 106 -5.84 -26.87 1.14
#